data_AF-A0A0F9UH81-F1
#
_entry.id   AF-A0A0F9UH81-F1
#
_cell.length_a   1.000
_cell.length_b   1.000
_cell.length_c   1.000
_cell.angle_alpha   90.00
_cell.angle_beta   90.00
_cell.angle_gamma   90.00
#
_symmetry.space_group_name_H-M   'P 1'
#
loop_
_entity.id
_entity.type
_entity.pdbx_description
1 polymer ?
#
loop_
_entity_poly.entity_id
_entity_poly.type
_entity_poly.pdbx_seq_one_letter_code
_entity_poly.pdbx_strand_id
1 'polypeptide(L)'
;MNKIKDIYGLRGSHTAVFLGSGPSINNITDEQWEAISKTDTWAINNWVYHPFVPKFYHPEVKKYNRDVIKRRIAARDDYKDVTFIVNQERTYLLDVIGHDKLVYSYRMYKINTVKKPIVPKYTPSSDPNTLTCNLNSSMTMLLELFARFKYKKVIFFGVDMYDSRYFWTDRPEYGETHCQWNKDHEDKDPDAPHNTAHIKNFIVWFSKKRMSKYGGTFLVGHKNTALYPDLQYYDIEKGEIINE
;
A
#
# COMPACT_ATOMS: atom_id res chain seq x y z
N MET A 1 -6.05 2.26 20.66
CA MET A 1 -5.61 2.67 19.31
C MET A 1 -5.56 4.18 19.25
N ASN A 2 -4.51 4.73 18.65
CA ASN A 2 -4.39 6.15 18.36
C ASN A 2 -5.31 6.53 17.19
N LYS A 3 -5.65 7.81 17.07
CA LYS A 3 -6.51 8.31 16.00
C LYS A 3 -5.71 8.58 14.73
N ILE A 4 -6.18 8.12 13.57
CA ILE A 4 -5.47 8.30 12.29
C ILE A 4 -5.13 9.76 11.97
N LYS A 5 -5.85 10.76 12.47
CA LYS A 5 -5.48 12.17 12.23
C LYS A 5 -4.10 12.53 12.81
N ASP A 6 -3.68 11.84 13.88
CA ASP A 6 -2.48 12.17 14.65
C ASP A 6 -1.23 11.44 14.08
N ILE A 7 -1.40 10.53 13.12
CA ILE A 7 -0.27 9.78 12.50
C ILE A 7 0.69 10.70 11.74
N TYR A 8 0.25 11.92 11.36
CA TYR A 8 1.10 12.91 10.70
C TYR A 8 2.34 13.29 11.52
N GLY A 9 2.25 13.25 12.85
CA GLY A 9 3.38 13.54 13.75
C GLY A 9 4.54 12.55 13.60
N LEU A 10 4.32 11.39 12.96
CA LEU A 10 5.34 10.36 12.77
C LEU A 10 6.06 10.47 11.42
N ARG A 11 5.65 11.39 10.54
CA ARG A 11 6.28 11.58 9.22
C ARG A 11 7.74 12.02 9.41
N GLY A 12 8.66 11.26 8.83
CA GLY A 12 10.10 11.53 8.87
C GLY A 12 10.61 12.24 7.64
N SER A 13 9.89 12.17 6.51
CA SER A 13 10.35 12.69 5.23
C SER A 13 9.23 13.38 4.43
N HIS A 14 9.61 14.17 3.44
CA HIS A 14 8.69 14.68 2.42
C HIS A 14 8.51 13.69 1.25
N THR A 15 9.28 12.60 1.24
CA THR A 15 9.16 11.50 0.29
C THR A 15 8.62 10.26 1.01
N ALA A 16 7.61 9.63 0.41
CA ALA A 16 7.16 8.30 0.81
C ALA A 16 7.43 7.28 -0.30
N VAL A 17 7.72 6.05 0.09
CA VAL A 17 7.71 4.88 -0.79
C VAL A 17 6.50 4.02 -0.40
N PHE A 18 5.64 3.75 -1.37
CA PHE A 18 4.52 2.82 -1.23
C PHE A 18 4.96 1.44 -1.74
N LEU A 19 4.87 0.46 -0.85
CA LEU A 19 5.22 -0.93 -1.08
C LEU A 19 3.93 -1.73 -1.27
N GLY A 20 3.62 -2.00 -2.54
CA GLY A 20 2.49 -2.83 -2.95
C GLY A 20 2.76 -4.32 -2.71
N SER A 21 2.13 -5.17 -3.50
CA SER A 21 2.31 -6.63 -3.36
C SER A 21 2.62 -7.34 -4.67
N GLY A 22 2.79 -6.62 -5.78
CA GLY A 22 3.06 -7.20 -7.09
C GLY A 22 4.45 -7.86 -7.19
N PRO A 23 4.66 -8.77 -8.15
CA PRO A 23 5.92 -9.49 -8.32
C PRO A 23 7.15 -8.61 -8.55
N SER A 24 6.99 -7.38 -9.05
CA SER A 24 8.11 -6.46 -9.28
C SER A 24 8.91 -6.11 -8.02
N ILE A 25 8.35 -6.31 -6.83
CA ILE A 25 9.08 -6.19 -5.55
C ILE A 25 10.34 -7.06 -5.54
N ASN A 26 10.29 -8.25 -6.15
CA ASN A 26 11.43 -9.18 -6.21
C ASN A 26 12.56 -8.71 -7.12
N ASN A 27 12.36 -7.62 -7.89
CA ASN A 27 13.36 -7.07 -8.80
C ASN A 27 14.05 -5.82 -8.22
N ILE A 28 13.69 -5.40 -7.00
CA ILE A 28 14.32 -4.26 -6.32
C ILE A 28 15.72 -4.68 -5.87
N THR A 29 16.74 -3.93 -6.27
CA THR A 29 18.14 -4.23 -5.93
C THR A 29 18.47 -3.84 -4.49
N ASP A 30 19.60 -4.31 -3.97
CA ASP A 30 20.05 -3.97 -2.62
C ASP A 30 20.30 -2.46 -2.46
N GLU A 31 20.84 -1.81 -3.49
CA GLU A 31 21.06 -0.35 -3.52
C GLU A 31 19.72 0.41 -3.49
N GLN A 32 18.71 -0.09 -4.21
CA GLN A 32 17.37 0.46 -4.16
C GLN A 32 16.73 0.27 -2.79
N TRP A 33 16.89 -0.90 -2.16
CA TRP A 33 16.42 -1.12 -0.79
C TRP A 33 17.11 -0.20 0.22
N GLU A 34 18.42 0.02 0.06
CA GLU A 34 19.17 0.98 0.88
C GLU A 34 18.59 2.40 0.71
N ALA A 35 18.32 2.84 -0.52
CA ALA A 35 17.71 4.13 -0.79
C ALA A 35 16.27 4.25 -0.25
N ILE A 36 15.46 3.21 -0.42
CA ILE A 36 14.09 3.11 0.11
C ILE A 36 14.08 3.23 1.64
N SER A 37 15.03 2.59 2.32
CA SER A 37 15.13 2.60 3.80
C SER A 37 15.34 4.00 4.40
N LYS A 38 15.83 4.96 3.61
CA LYS A 38 16.07 6.35 4.01
C LYS A 38 14.81 7.23 3.91
N THR A 39 13.67 6.67 3.54
CA THR A 39 12.40 7.38 3.34
C THR A 39 11.27 6.85 4.22
N ASP A 40 10.12 7.54 4.26
CA ASP A 40 8.94 6.98 4.91
C ASP A 40 8.36 5.85 4.06
N THR A 41 8.36 4.62 4.56
CA THR A 41 7.86 3.45 3.83
C THR A 41 6.46 3.03 4.29
N TRP A 42 5.59 2.74 3.33
CA TRP A 42 4.18 2.38 3.55
C TRP A 42 3.87 1.07 2.85
N ALA A 43 3.68 0.00 3.62
CA ALA A 43 3.34 -1.31 3.08
C ALA A 43 1.87 -1.67 3.28
N ILE A 44 1.36 -2.58 2.45
CA ILE A 44 -0.02 -3.03 2.49
C ILE A 44 -0.18 -4.55 2.43
N ASN A 45 -1.40 -5.00 2.66
CA ASN A 45 -1.83 -6.39 2.48
C ASN A 45 -1.04 -7.38 3.34
N ASN A 46 -0.38 -8.37 2.73
CA ASN A 46 0.36 -9.41 3.42
C ASN A 46 1.88 -9.17 3.37
N TRP A 47 2.30 -7.90 3.41
CA TRP A 47 3.72 -7.51 3.39
C TRP A 47 4.58 -8.19 4.45
N VAL A 48 4.00 -8.67 5.54
CA VAL A 48 4.69 -9.44 6.60
C VAL A 48 5.44 -10.68 6.07
N TYR A 49 5.17 -11.11 4.84
CA TYR A 49 5.96 -12.16 4.18
C TYR A 49 7.34 -11.67 3.74
N HIS A 50 7.49 -10.38 3.43
CA HIS A 50 8.74 -9.81 2.96
C HIS A 50 9.74 -9.56 4.11
N PRO A 51 11.06 -9.70 3.88
CA PRO A 51 12.08 -9.40 4.89
C PRO A 51 12.18 -7.90 5.23
N PHE A 52 11.93 -7.00 4.28
CA PHE A 52 11.99 -5.55 4.53
C PHE A 52 10.91 -5.07 5.52
N VAL A 53 11.33 -4.34 6.55
CA VAL A 53 10.44 -3.76 7.59
C VAL A 53 9.96 -2.37 7.18
N PRO A 54 8.65 -2.16 6.97
CA PRO A 54 8.11 -0.85 6.62
C PRO A 54 7.92 0.02 7.88
N LYS A 55 7.97 1.35 7.74
CA LYS A 55 7.65 2.27 8.83
C LYS A 55 6.15 2.26 9.17
N PHE A 56 5.30 2.23 8.13
CA PHE A 56 3.86 2.19 8.23
C PHE A 56 3.32 0.93 7.56
N TYR A 57 2.42 0.19 8.22
CA TYR A 57 1.87 -1.05 7.68
C TYR A 57 0.34 -1.11 7.80
N HIS A 58 -0.33 -1.29 6.68
CA HIS A 58 -1.78 -1.53 6.58
C HIS A 58 -2.05 -3.01 6.23
N PRO A 59 -2.22 -3.90 7.22
CA PRO A 59 -2.35 -5.33 6.95
C PRO A 59 -3.72 -5.72 6.39
N GLU A 60 -3.75 -6.67 5.45
CA GLU A 60 -4.97 -7.35 5.01
C GLU A 60 -5.10 -8.72 5.66
N VAL A 61 -5.96 -8.79 6.66
CA VAL A 61 -6.24 -10.05 7.35
C VAL A 61 -7.62 -10.57 6.93
N LYS A 62 -7.65 -11.80 6.48
CA LYS A 62 -8.84 -12.61 6.14
C LYS A 62 -9.01 -13.72 7.17
N LYS A 63 -10.16 -14.40 7.15
CA LYS A 63 -10.42 -15.52 8.08
C LYS A 63 -9.40 -16.65 7.92
N TYR A 64 -9.04 -16.99 6.68
CA TYR A 64 -8.19 -18.14 6.37
C TYR A 64 -6.69 -17.88 6.61
N ASN A 65 -6.22 -16.63 6.62
CA ASN A 65 -4.80 -16.31 6.80
C ASN A 65 -4.48 -15.72 8.18
N ARG A 66 -5.50 -15.54 9.03
CA ARG A 66 -5.39 -14.85 10.32
C ARG A 66 -4.24 -15.39 11.18
N ASP A 67 -4.19 -16.70 11.37
CA ASP A 67 -3.22 -17.32 12.27
C ASP A 67 -1.80 -17.26 11.71
N VAL A 68 -1.65 -17.38 10.39
CA VAL A 68 -0.36 -17.22 9.69
C VAL A 68 0.17 -15.79 9.90
N ILE A 69 -0.66 -14.77 9.64
CA ILE A 69 -0.28 -13.37 9.82
C ILE A 69 0.05 -13.08 11.28
N LYS A 70 -0.77 -13.57 12.23
CA LYS A 70 -0.53 -13.40 13.67
C LYS A 70 0.81 -13.98 14.09
N ARG A 71 1.10 -15.25 13.74
CA ARG A 71 2.37 -15.90 14.08
C ARG A 71 3.56 -15.16 13.47
N ARG A 72 3.45 -14.69 12.22
CA ARG A 72 4.52 -13.96 11.56
C ARG A 72 4.78 -12.60 12.20
N ILE A 73 3.76 -11.81 12.50
CA ILE A 73 3.97 -10.53 13.21
C ILE A 73 4.60 -10.79 14.59
N ALA A 74 4.12 -11.81 15.32
CA ALA A 74 4.66 -12.15 16.63
C ALA A 74 6.13 -12.63 16.60
N ALA A 75 6.56 -13.26 15.51
CA ALA A 75 7.93 -13.73 15.32
C ALA A 75 8.91 -12.65 14.85
N ARG A 76 8.43 -11.42 14.58
CA ARG A 76 9.22 -10.32 14.04
C ARG A 76 9.54 -9.30 15.14
N ASP A 77 10.65 -9.51 15.85
CA ASP A 77 11.13 -8.56 16.87
C ASP A 77 11.42 -7.16 16.28
N ASP A 78 11.84 -7.14 15.02
CA ASP A 78 12.06 -5.93 14.22
C ASP A 78 10.76 -5.19 13.85
N TYR A 79 9.59 -5.78 14.08
CA TYR A 79 8.29 -5.11 13.89
C TYR A 79 7.83 -4.30 15.12
N LYS A 80 8.63 -4.24 16.20
CA LYS A 80 8.27 -3.49 17.42
C LYS A 80 7.99 -2.00 17.17
N ASP A 81 8.71 -1.39 16.23
CA ASP A 81 8.61 0.05 15.92
C ASP A 81 7.71 0.35 14.71
N VAL A 82 7.10 -0.69 14.11
CA VAL A 82 6.18 -0.53 12.98
C VAL A 82 4.91 0.15 13.45
N THR A 83 4.50 1.20 12.73
CA THR A 83 3.22 1.85 12.95
C THR A 83 2.13 1.14 12.14
N PHE A 84 1.25 0.42 12.82
CA PHE A 84 0.15 -0.28 12.19
C PHE A 84 -1.05 0.65 11.96
N ILE A 85 -1.69 0.49 10.80
CA ILE A 85 -2.84 1.28 10.38
C ILE A 85 -4.02 0.36 10.11
N VAL A 86 -5.10 0.53 10.87
CA VAL A 86 -6.23 -0.41 10.83
C VAL A 86 -7.57 0.30 10.72
N ASN A 87 -8.55 -0.37 10.11
CA ASN A 87 -9.94 0.07 10.21
C ASN A 87 -10.44 -0.21 11.65
N GLN A 88 -10.92 0.83 12.34
CA GLN A 88 -11.42 0.72 13.71
C GLN A 88 -12.60 -0.27 13.86
N GLU A 89 -13.35 -0.52 12.79
CA GLU A 89 -14.47 -1.48 12.76
C GLU A 89 -13.99 -2.93 12.77
N ARG A 90 -12.70 -3.17 12.50
CA ARG A 90 -12.07 -4.50 12.48
C ARG A 90 -11.28 -4.75 13.76
N THR A 91 -11.98 -4.76 14.90
CA THR A 91 -11.36 -4.89 16.23
C THR A 91 -10.48 -6.13 16.40
N TYR A 92 -10.79 -7.24 15.71
CA TYR A 92 -9.98 -8.46 15.72
C TYR A 92 -8.54 -8.28 15.22
N LEU A 93 -8.23 -7.17 14.52
CA LEU A 93 -6.87 -6.89 14.05
C LEU A 93 -5.91 -6.64 15.23
N LEU A 94 -6.41 -6.17 16.38
CA LEU A 94 -5.56 -6.00 17.56
C LEU A 94 -5.04 -7.35 18.09
N ASP A 95 -5.87 -8.39 18.06
CA ASP A 95 -5.47 -9.74 18.48
C ASP A 95 -4.45 -10.38 17.52
N VAL A 96 -4.42 -9.91 16.27
CA VAL A 96 -3.50 -10.37 15.22
C VAL A 96 -2.18 -9.62 15.28
N ILE A 97 -2.24 -8.30 15.49
CA ILE A 97 -1.07 -7.41 15.52
C ILE A 97 -0.31 -7.52 16.85
N GLY A 98 -1.02 -7.72 17.96
CA GLY A 98 -0.47 -7.63 19.31
C GLY A 98 -0.80 -6.29 19.97
N HIS A 99 -1.02 -6.32 21.29
CA HIS A 99 -1.41 -5.13 22.07
C HIS A 99 -0.22 -4.23 22.44
N ASP A 100 1.00 -4.73 22.29
CA ASP A 100 2.26 -4.01 22.51
C ASP A 100 2.65 -3.09 21.34
N LYS A 101 1.98 -3.21 20.19
CA LYS A 101 2.32 -2.46 18.97
C LYS A 101 1.69 -1.08 18.91
N LEU A 102 2.34 -0.19 18.18
CA LEU A 102 1.79 1.14 17.88
C LEU A 102 0.71 1.05 16.80
N VAL A 103 -0.56 1.23 17.19
CA VAL A 103 -1.70 1.11 16.28
C VAL A 103 -2.45 2.43 16.14
N TYR A 104 -2.61 2.89 14.90
CA TYR A 104 -3.48 3.99 14.50
C TYR A 104 -4.71 3.45 13.77
N SER A 105 -5.88 3.95 14.15
CA SER A 105 -7.14 3.48 13.59
C SER A 105 -7.92 4.59 12.89
N TYR A 106 -8.60 4.21 11.80
CA TYR A 106 -9.47 5.09 11.02
C TYR A 106 -10.89 4.52 10.92
N ARG A 107 -11.87 5.42 10.75
CA ARG A 107 -13.21 5.08 10.24
C ARG A 107 -13.20 4.98 8.73
N MET A 108 -13.97 4.06 8.16
CA MET A 108 -14.06 3.95 6.72
C MET A 108 -15.37 4.54 6.20
N TYR A 109 -15.27 5.54 5.33
CA TYR A 109 -16.40 6.02 4.54
C TYR A 109 -16.33 5.40 3.14
N LYS A 110 -17.25 4.49 2.81
CA LYS A 110 -17.28 3.85 1.49
C LYS A 110 -18.06 4.68 0.48
N ILE A 111 -17.43 4.97 -0.66
CA ILE A 111 -18.12 5.50 -1.85
C ILE A 111 -18.35 4.31 -2.79
N ASN A 112 -19.57 3.77 -2.79
CA ASN A 112 -19.97 2.70 -3.70
C ASN A 112 -20.25 3.27 -5.09
N THR A 113 -19.23 3.61 -5.86
CA THR A 113 -19.38 3.86 -7.30
C THR A 113 -19.43 2.53 -8.04
N VAL A 114 -20.61 1.92 -8.05
CA VAL A 114 -20.93 0.79 -8.93
C VAL A 114 -21.25 1.36 -10.31
N LYS A 115 -20.54 0.87 -11.34
CA LYS A 115 -20.66 1.19 -12.78
C LYS A 115 -20.11 2.56 -13.20
N LYS A 116 -18.97 2.51 -13.91
CA LYS A 116 -18.36 3.50 -14.82
C LYS A 116 -18.79 4.96 -14.58
N PRO A 117 -17.89 5.75 -14.01
CA PRO A 117 -17.23 6.72 -14.88
C PRO A 117 -15.72 6.55 -14.89
N ILE A 118 -15.11 7.02 -15.98
CA ILE A 118 -13.65 7.03 -16.24
C ILE A 118 -12.88 7.74 -15.11
N VAL A 119 -13.56 8.59 -14.33
CA VAL A 119 -13.07 9.18 -13.07
C VAL A 119 -14.24 9.26 -12.08
N PRO A 120 -14.17 8.63 -10.89
CA PRO A 120 -15.24 8.73 -9.90
C PRO A 120 -15.27 10.12 -9.27
N LYS A 121 -16.49 10.63 -9.00
CA LYS A 121 -16.70 11.77 -8.11
C LYS A 121 -16.10 11.41 -6.74
N TYR A 122 -15.00 12.06 -6.39
CA TYR A 122 -14.31 11.83 -5.12
C TYR A 122 -14.36 13.10 -4.27
N THR A 123 -15.03 12.97 -3.13
CA THR A 123 -15.02 13.95 -2.06
C THR A 123 -14.49 13.23 -0.82
N PRO A 124 -13.32 13.62 -0.27
CA PRO A 124 -12.84 13.02 0.97
C PRO A 124 -13.82 13.32 2.11
N SER A 125 -13.83 12.48 3.14
CA SER A 125 -14.52 12.83 4.38
C SER A 125 -13.93 14.13 4.96
N SER A 126 -14.79 15.00 5.50
CA SER A 126 -14.36 16.19 6.24
C SER A 126 -13.86 15.84 7.64
N ASP A 127 -14.21 14.66 8.17
CA ASP A 127 -13.69 14.19 9.45
C ASP A 127 -12.26 13.68 9.28
N PRO A 128 -11.28 14.26 9.98
CA PRO A 128 -9.87 13.87 9.87
C PRO A 128 -9.60 12.44 10.34
N ASN A 129 -10.52 11.81 11.09
CA ASN A 129 -10.39 10.42 11.53
C ASN A 129 -11.02 9.39 10.58
N THR A 130 -11.68 9.86 9.53
CA THR A 130 -12.38 9.02 8.55
C THR A 130 -11.63 9.06 7.23
N LEU A 131 -11.31 7.90 6.65
CA LEU A 131 -10.73 7.76 5.31
C LEU A 131 -11.80 7.32 4.32
N THR A 132 -11.77 7.90 3.13
CA THR A 132 -12.69 7.55 2.05
C THR A 132 -12.15 6.36 1.26
N CYS A 133 -12.83 5.23 1.38
CA CYS A 133 -12.58 4.07 0.54
C CYS A 133 -13.39 4.20 -0.75
N ASN A 134 -12.70 4.38 -1.87
CA ASN A 134 -13.31 4.47 -3.19
C ASN A 134 -13.00 3.21 -4.00
N LEU A 135 -13.86 2.89 -4.97
CA LEU A 135 -13.66 1.76 -5.88
C LEU A 135 -13.38 0.41 -5.18
N ASN A 136 -13.86 0.24 -3.93
CA ASN A 136 -13.61 -0.95 -3.11
C ASN A 136 -12.13 -1.34 -2.93
N SER A 137 -11.21 -0.37 -2.92
CA SER A 137 -9.78 -0.63 -2.76
C SER A 137 -9.17 0.08 -1.56
N SER A 138 -8.48 -0.68 -0.71
CA SER A 138 -7.75 -0.14 0.46
C SER A 138 -6.67 0.86 0.07
N MET A 139 -6.04 0.67 -1.09
CA MET A 139 -5.04 1.59 -1.63
C MET A 139 -5.59 3.01 -1.75
N THR A 140 -6.86 3.19 -2.12
CA THR A 140 -7.46 4.54 -2.28
C THR A 140 -7.48 5.33 -0.97
N MET A 141 -7.59 4.65 0.18
CA MET A 141 -7.52 5.28 1.49
C MET A 141 -6.10 5.75 1.81
N LEU A 142 -5.08 5.01 1.37
CA LEU A 142 -3.68 5.41 1.55
C LEU A 142 -3.28 6.56 0.65
N LEU A 143 -3.80 6.63 -0.58
CA LEU A 143 -3.65 7.83 -1.44
C LEU A 143 -4.15 9.08 -0.73
N GLU A 144 -5.29 8.96 -0.04
CA GLU A 144 -5.84 10.03 0.76
C GLU A 144 -4.94 10.39 1.95
N LEU A 145 -4.39 9.41 2.66
CA LEU A 145 -3.40 9.67 3.70
C LEU A 145 -2.19 10.42 3.15
N PHE A 146 -1.67 10.02 1.99
CA PHE A 146 -0.53 10.72 1.39
C PHE A 146 -0.81 12.20 1.10
N ALA A 147 -2.01 12.50 0.59
CA ALA A 147 -2.44 13.88 0.38
C ALA A 147 -2.59 14.65 1.70
N ARG A 148 -3.23 14.04 2.71
CA ARG A 148 -3.40 14.63 4.05
C ARG A 148 -2.04 14.90 4.71
N PHE A 149 -1.06 14.03 4.45
CA PHE A 149 0.32 14.13 4.94
C PHE A 149 1.19 15.09 4.15
N LYS A 150 0.66 15.63 3.04
CA LYS A 150 1.36 16.58 2.17
C LYS A 150 2.74 16.06 1.75
N TYR A 151 2.86 14.75 1.48
CA TYR A 151 4.07 14.22 0.86
C TYR A 151 4.28 14.92 -0.49
N LYS A 152 5.53 15.28 -0.77
CA LYS A 152 5.94 15.93 -2.00
C LYS A 152 6.16 14.92 -3.12
N LYS A 153 6.66 13.73 -2.78
CA LYS A 153 6.83 12.61 -3.68
C LYS A 153 6.27 11.35 -3.02
N VAL A 154 5.47 10.57 -3.73
CA VAL A 154 5.15 9.20 -3.35
C VAL A 154 5.53 8.29 -4.51
N ILE A 155 6.39 7.33 -4.24
CA ILE A 155 6.97 6.45 -5.26
C ILE A 155 6.39 5.05 -5.07
N PHE A 156 5.72 4.53 -6.09
CA PHE A 156 5.10 3.21 -6.06
C PHE A 156 6.09 2.12 -6.51
N PHE A 157 6.25 1.09 -5.67
CA PHE A 157 6.89 -0.18 -6.00
C PHE A 157 5.89 -1.32 -5.76
N GLY A 158 5.91 -2.38 -6.58
CA GLY A 158 5.00 -3.51 -6.40
C GLY A 158 3.53 -3.20 -6.70
N VAL A 159 3.28 -2.21 -7.56
CA VAL A 159 1.93 -1.85 -8.03
C VAL A 159 1.86 -2.12 -9.53
N ASP A 160 1.91 -3.40 -9.90
CA ASP A 160 2.13 -3.81 -11.29
C ASP A 160 0.85 -3.70 -12.12
N MET A 161 -0.25 -4.22 -11.57
CA MET A 161 -1.63 -4.15 -12.11
C MET A 161 -1.84 -4.83 -13.48
N TYR A 162 -0.92 -5.69 -13.91
CA TYR A 162 -1.07 -6.49 -15.12
C TYR A 162 -1.84 -7.78 -14.87
N ASP A 163 -1.51 -8.46 -13.77
CA ASP A 163 -1.98 -9.79 -13.45
C ASP A 163 -2.17 -9.97 -11.95
N SER A 164 -2.67 -11.13 -11.54
CA SER A 164 -3.09 -11.35 -10.16
C SER A 164 -2.02 -11.89 -9.20
N ARG A 165 -0.78 -12.04 -9.68
CA ARG A 165 0.31 -12.57 -8.88
C ARG A 165 0.75 -11.58 -7.83
N TYR A 166 1.30 -12.11 -6.75
CA TYR A 166 1.96 -11.34 -5.71
C TYR A 166 3.45 -11.67 -5.69
N PHE A 167 4.26 -10.88 -4.96
CA PHE A 167 5.70 -11.15 -4.82
C PHE A 167 6.01 -12.51 -4.19
N TRP A 168 5.06 -13.10 -3.45
CA TRP A 168 5.20 -14.41 -2.84
C TRP A 168 4.56 -15.55 -3.64
N THR A 169 3.94 -15.28 -4.78
CA THR A 169 3.38 -16.31 -5.66
C THR A 169 4.53 -17.15 -6.22
N ASP A 170 4.47 -18.47 -6.01
CA ASP A 170 5.42 -19.49 -6.52
C ASP A 170 6.83 -19.35 -5.96
N ARG A 171 6.91 -18.78 -4.76
CA ARG A 171 8.16 -18.37 -4.13
C ARG A 171 8.28 -19.02 -2.75
N PRO A 172 8.68 -20.31 -2.70
CA PRO A 172 8.79 -21.06 -1.45
C PRO A 172 9.77 -20.43 -0.44
N GLU A 173 10.70 -19.58 -0.89
CA GLU A 173 11.61 -18.82 -0.04
C GLU A 173 10.87 -17.91 0.97
N TYR A 174 9.62 -17.51 0.68
CA TYR A 174 8.80 -16.74 1.63
C TYR A 174 8.11 -17.61 2.70
N GLY A 175 8.22 -18.94 2.64
CA GLY A 175 7.72 -19.88 3.64
C GLY A 175 6.20 -20.06 3.65
N GLU A 176 5.59 -20.25 4.83
CA GLU A 176 4.14 -20.43 4.99
C GLU A 176 3.39 -19.14 4.63
N THR A 177 2.86 -19.07 3.41
CA THR A 177 1.96 -18.01 2.95
C THR A 177 0.53 -18.53 2.94
N HIS A 178 -0.45 -17.63 2.93
CA HIS A 178 -1.86 -18.03 2.95
C HIS A 178 -2.35 -18.73 1.68
N CYS A 179 -1.48 -18.81 0.69
CA CYS A 179 -1.73 -19.34 -0.62
C CYS A 179 -0.37 -19.43 -1.32
N GLN A 180 0.15 -20.64 -1.55
CA GLN A 180 1.20 -20.77 -2.57
C GLN A 180 0.64 -20.32 -3.94
N TRP A 181 -0.66 -20.55 -4.15
CA TRP A 181 -1.46 -20.12 -5.29
C TRP A 181 -2.73 -19.44 -4.75
N ASN A 182 -2.85 -18.15 -4.99
CA ASN A 182 -3.71 -17.15 -4.33
C ASN A 182 -5.20 -17.53 -4.13
N LYS A 183 -5.73 -17.84 -2.93
CA LYS A 183 -7.14 -18.29 -2.72
C LYS A 183 -8.25 -17.34 -3.17
N ASP A 184 -8.02 -16.04 -3.15
CA ASP A 184 -8.95 -15.05 -3.74
C ASP A 184 -8.91 -15.05 -5.29
N HIS A 185 -8.04 -15.91 -5.84
CA HIS A 185 -7.70 -16.17 -7.24
C HIS A 185 -7.42 -17.66 -7.55
N GLU A 186 -7.71 -18.62 -6.64
CA GLU A 186 -7.38 -20.04 -6.83
C GLU A 186 -8.15 -20.61 -8.03
N ASP A 187 -9.28 -19.98 -8.35
CA ASP A 187 -10.13 -20.25 -9.52
C ASP A 187 -10.02 -19.17 -10.62
N LYS A 188 -9.09 -18.22 -10.49
CA LYS A 188 -8.87 -17.17 -11.50
C LYS A 188 -7.59 -17.46 -12.25
N ASP A 189 -7.68 -17.28 -13.56
CA ASP A 189 -6.51 -17.29 -14.42
C ASP A 189 -5.46 -16.31 -13.86
N PRO A 190 -4.25 -16.76 -13.50
CA PRO A 190 -3.21 -15.90 -12.95
C PRO A 190 -2.87 -14.77 -13.91
N ASP A 191 -3.00 -14.98 -15.21
CA ASP A 191 -2.77 -14.01 -16.29
C ASP A 191 -3.96 -13.05 -16.51
N ALA A 192 -5.10 -13.28 -15.83
CA ALA A 192 -6.20 -12.33 -15.86
C ALA A 192 -5.84 -11.03 -15.13
N PRO A 193 -6.38 -9.87 -15.58
CA PRO A 193 -6.14 -8.59 -14.95
C PRO A 193 -6.46 -8.61 -13.44
N HIS A 194 -5.54 -8.07 -12.63
CA HIS A 194 -5.75 -7.95 -11.18
C HIS A 194 -7.08 -7.24 -10.88
N ASN A 195 -7.76 -7.62 -9.79
CA ASN A 195 -8.97 -6.93 -9.32
C ASN A 195 -8.73 -5.47 -8.93
N THR A 196 -7.50 -4.95 -9.00
CA THR A 196 -7.17 -3.53 -8.74
C THR A 196 -6.93 -2.77 -10.04
N ALA A 197 -6.85 -3.43 -11.20
CA ALA A 197 -6.62 -2.77 -12.49
C ALA A 197 -7.63 -1.63 -12.74
N HIS A 198 -8.85 -1.76 -12.22
CA HIS A 198 -9.90 -0.74 -12.32
C HIS A 198 -9.58 0.58 -11.57
N ILE A 199 -8.63 0.59 -10.64
CA ILE A 199 -8.25 1.81 -9.90
C ILE A 199 -7.11 2.59 -10.56
N LYS A 200 -6.50 2.08 -11.65
CA LYS A 200 -5.36 2.74 -12.34
C LYS A 200 -5.69 4.21 -12.64
N ASN A 201 -6.81 4.45 -13.33
CA ASN A 201 -7.23 5.80 -13.72
C ASN A 201 -7.51 6.69 -12.51
N PHE A 202 -7.95 6.12 -11.40
CA PHE A 202 -8.14 6.86 -10.16
C PHE A 202 -6.80 7.29 -9.55
N ILE A 203 -5.77 6.43 -9.53
CA ILE A 203 -4.43 6.79 -9.03
C ILE A 203 -3.87 7.97 -9.84
N VAL A 204 -3.91 7.88 -11.17
CA VAL A 204 -3.42 8.93 -12.08
C VAL A 204 -4.20 10.23 -11.89
N TRP A 205 -5.53 10.16 -11.86
CA TRP A 205 -6.36 11.32 -11.60
C TRP A 205 -6.09 11.93 -10.22
N PHE A 206 -5.95 11.10 -9.19
CA PHE A 206 -5.72 11.55 -7.82
C PHE A 206 -4.38 12.27 -7.71
N SER A 207 -3.33 11.76 -8.35
CA SER A 207 -2.04 12.45 -8.48
C SER A 207 -2.23 13.86 -9.08
N LYS A 208 -2.82 13.92 -10.29
CA LYS A 208 -2.96 15.15 -11.08
C LYS A 208 -3.90 16.19 -10.47
N LYS A 209 -4.93 15.77 -9.72
CA LYS A 209 -6.01 16.67 -9.24
C LYS A 209 -6.09 16.85 -7.73
N ARG A 210 -5.53 15.93 -6.94
CA ARG A 210 -5.60 15.97 -5.47
C ARG A 210 -4.23 16.14 -4.85
N MET A 211 -3.26 15.29 -5.18
CA MET A 211 -1.89 15.43 -4.66
C MET A 211 -1.25 16.76 -5.09
N SER A 212 -1.42 17.13 -6.37
CA SER A 212 -0.87 18.37 -6.92
C SER A 212 -1.36 19.64 -6.20
N LYS A 213 -2.59 19.64 -5.66
CA LYS A 213 -3.11 20.77 -4.86
C LYS A 213 -2.32 21.01 -3.57
N TYR A 214 -1.61 20.00 -3.08
CA TYR A 214 -0.73 20.09 -1.92
C TYR A 214 0.76 20.19 -2.31
N GLY A 215 1.04 20.39 -3.61
CA GLY A 215 2.38 20.41 -4.18
C GLY A 215 3.07 19.04 -4.12
N GLY A 216 2.29 17.95 -4.13
CA GLY A 216 2.80 16.58 -4.18
C GLY A 216 2.51 15.91 -5.51
N THR A 217 3.24 14.83 -5.79
CA THR A 217 3.04 14.00 -6.99
C THR A 217 3.22 12.52 -6.67
N PHE A 218 2.60 11.68 -7.49
CA PHE A 218 2.83 10.24 -7.52
C PHE A 218 3.76 9.87 -8.67
N LEU A 219 4.66 8.94 -8.40
CA LEU A 219 5.74 8.46 -9.27
C LEU A 219 5.78 6.93 -9.22
N VAL A 220 6.46 6.32 -10.18
CA VAL A 220 6.72 4.87 -10.18
C VAL A 220 8.22 4.60 -9.99
N GLY A 221 8.55 3.59 -9.20
CA GLY A 221 9.93 3.16 -8.94
C GLY A 221 10.48 2.17 -9.98
N HIS A 222 9.63 1.71 -10.91
CA HIS A 222 10.01 0.87 -12.04
C HIS A 222 9.13 1.20 -13.24
N LYS A 223 9.63 0.93 -14.46
CA LYS A 223 8.88 1.18 -15.71
C LYS A 223 7.90 0.05 -16.05
N ASN A 224 8.13 -1.15 -15.52
CA ASN A 224 7.26 -2.31 -15.75
C ASN A 224 6.05 -2.31 -14.81
N THR A 225 5.16 -1.33 -14.95
CA THR A 225 3.89 -1.21 -14.22
C THR A 225 2.85 -0.59 -15.15
N ALA A 226 1.59 -0.97 -15.02
CA ALA A 226 0.51 -0.35 -15.77
C ALA A 226 0.38 1.17 -15.46
N LEU A 227 0.99 1.69 -14.40
CA LEU A 227 1.01 3.10 -14.06
C LEU A 227 2.02 3.91 -14.90
N TYR A 228 3.00 3.29 -15.54
CA TYR A 228 3.92 3.94 -16.49
C TYR A 228 3.33 3.85 -17.91
N PRO A 229 3.42 4.91 -18.76
CA PRO A 229 4.04 6.22 -18.51
C PRO A 229 3.08 7.29 -17.94
N ASP A 230 1.87 6.91 -17.50
CA ASP A 230 0.89 7.86 -16.96
C ASP A 230 1.39 8.60 -15.70
N LEU A 231 2.27 7.96 -14.94
CA LEU A 231 3.10 8.50 -13.88
C LEU A 231 4.58 8.41 -14.29
N GLN A 232 5.37 9.44 -13.95
CA GLN A 232 6.78 9.49 -14.28
C GLN A 232 7.61 8.49 -13.47
N TYR A 233 8.64 7.93 -14.12
CA TYR A 233 9.63 7.09 -13.48
C TYR A 233 10.58 7.92 -12.60
N TYR A 234 10.83 7.44 -11.39
CA TYR A 234 11.76 8.04 -10.45
C TYR A 234 12.84 7.03 -10.09
N ASP A 235 14.09 7.40 -10.38
CA ASP A 235 15.25 6.62 -9.98
C ASP A 235 15.54 6.94 -8.51
N ILE A 236 15.21 5.99 -7.62
CA ILE A 236 15.33 6.19 -6.17
C ILE A 236 16.80 6.33 -5.73
N GLU A 237 17.72 5.70 -6.46
CA GLU A 237 19.15 5.71 -6.17
C GLU A 237 19.75 7.07 -6.51
N LYS A 238 19.38 7.62 -7.67
CA LYS A 238 19.82 8.97 -8.09
C LYS A 238 19.02 10.10 -7.47
N GLY A 239 17.84 9.80 -6.94
CA GLY A 239 16.97 10.80 -6.31
C GLY A 239 16.32 11.77 -7.30
N GLU A 240 16.12 11.35 -8.54
CA GLU A 240 15.61 12.21 -9.62
C GLU A 240 14.64 11.50 -10.57
N ILE A 241 13.88 12.31 -11.31
CA ILE A 241 13.02 11.82 -12.40
C ILE A 241 13.91 11.68 -13.63
N ILE A 242 13.95 10.48 -14.21
CA ILE A 242 14.65 10.23 -15.47
C ILE A 242 13.61 10.35 -16.58
N ASN A 243 13.69 11.44 -17.34
CA ASN A 243 12.92 11.58 -18.57
C ASN A 243 13.63 10.76 -19.66
N GLU A 244 12.89 9.88 -20.32
CA GLU A 244 13.35 9.24 -21.57
C GLU A 244 13.41 10.26 -22.71
#